data_AF-A0A818DXG3-F1
#
_entry.id   AF-A0A818DXG3-F1
#
_cell.length_a   1.000
_cell.length_b   1.000
_cell.length_c   1.000
_cell.angle_alpha   90.00
_cell.angle_beta   90.00
_cell.angle_gamma   90.00
#
_symmetry.space_group_name_H-M   'P 1'
#
loop_
_entity.id
_entity.type
_entity.pdbx_description
1 polymer ?
#
loop_
_entity_poly.entity_id
_entity_poly.type
_entity_poly.pdbx_seq_one_letter_code
_entity_poly.pdbx_strand_id
1 'polypeptide(L)'
;AIFHVFSNDDRPRYIKNLEYLIKPNGLYIQLCFSEKEIREGGPRRMKKSDLEELFSSKNGWTIETIEDSIYESRPGTPLSTDGKAYLSLIRRNTNT
;
A
#
# COMPACT_ATOMS: atom_id res chain seq x y z
N ALA A 1 3.57 8.37 -2.88
CA ALA A 1 2.62 7.54 -2.12
C ALA A 1 1.26 8.23 -2.05
N ILE A 2 0.21 7.63 -2.60
CA ILE A 2 -1.15 8.21 -2.60
C ILE A 2 -2.15 7.36 -1.79
N PHE A 3 -1.89 6.06 -1.65
CA PHE A 3 -2.90 5.12 -1.15
C PHE A 3 -3.42 5.41 0.26
N HIS A 4 -2.61 6.06 1.12
CA HIS A 4 -3.00 6.47 2.45
C HIS A 4 -4.14 7.52 2.51
N VAL A 5 -4.49 8.17 1.39
CA VAL A 5 -5.58 9.15 1.32
C VAL A 5 -6.96 8.51 1.15
N PHE A 6 -7.05 7.27 0.64
CA PHE A 6 -8.33 6.61 0.34
C PHE A 6 -8.91 5.93 1.56
N SER A 7 -10.17 6.25 1.90
CA SER A 7 -10.93 5.60 2.98
C SER A 7 -10.98 4.07 2.79
N ASN A 8 -11.33 3.32 3.83
CA ASN A 8 -11.52 1.87 3.66
C ASN A 8 -12.55 1.56 2.57
N ASP A 9 -13.60 2.39 2.46
CA ASP A 9 -14.66 2.27 1.47
C ASP A 9 -14.21 2.67 0.05
N ASP A 10 -13.22 3.56 -0.07
CA ASP A 10 -12.67 4.00 -1.37
C ASP A 10 -11.61 3.05 -1.94
N ARG A 11 -10.93 2.28 -1.09
CA ARG A 11 -9.82 1.40 -1.50
C ARG A 11 -10.24 0.36 -2.56
N PRO A 12 -11.40 -0.33 -2.45
CA PRO A 12 -11.85 -1.26 -3.47
C PRO A 12 -11.98 -0.60 -4.86
N ARG A 13 -12.52 0.63 -4.92
CA ARG A 13 -12.64 1.38 -6.17
C ARG A 13 -11.28 1.76 -6.75
N TYR A 14 -10.33 2.18 -5.90
CA TYR A 14 -8.97 2.46 -6.34
C TYR A 14 -8.27 1.22 -6.92
N ILE A 15 -8.40 0.06 -6.26
CA ILE A 15 -7.81 -1.20 -6.73
C ILE A 15 -8.42 -1.61 -8.07
N LYS A 16 -9.73 -1.49 -8.25
CA LYS A 16 -10.38 -1.74 -9.54
C LYS A 16 -9.81 -0.86 -10.67
N ASN A 17 -9.47 0.40 -10.38
CA ASN A 17 -8.79 1.25 -11.35
C ASN A 17 -7.36 0.78 -11.64
N LEU A 18 -6.62 0.29 -10.64
CA LEU A 18 -5.31 -0.31 -10.86
C LEU A 18 -5.41 -1.55 -11.77
N GLU A 19 -6.43 -2.39 -11.60
CA GLU A 19 -6.65 -3.56 -12.44
C GLU A 19 -6.89 -3.20 -13.91
N TYR A 20 -7.58 -2.09 -14.15
CA TYR A 20 -7.82 -1.57 -15.50
C TYR A 20 -6.56 -0.97 -16.13
N LEU A 21 -5.72 -0.30 -15.33
CA LEU A 21 -4.55 0.45 -15.81
C LEU A 21 -3.29 -0.40 -15.93
N ILE A 22 -3.12 -1.41 -15.06
CA ILE A 22 -1.93 -2.25 -15.00
C ILE A 22 -2.17 -3.48 -15.87
N LYS A 23 -1.32 -3.64 -16.89
CA LYS A 23 -1.35 -4.80 -17.78
C LYS A 23 -1.17 -6.11 -16.98
N PRO A 24 -1.70 -7.25 -17.45
CA PRO A 24 -1.39 -8.56 -16.90
C PRO A 24 0.13 -8.74 -16.72
N ASN A 25 0.54 -9.35 -15.59
CA ASN A 25 1.94 -9.50 -15.16
C ASN A 25 2.66 -8.17 -14.79
N GLY A 26 1.96 -7.04 -14.85
CA GLY A 26 2.48 -5.74 -14.44
C GLY A 26 2.68 -5.63 -12.93
N LEU A 27 3.67 -4.82 -12.53
CA LEU A 27 4.06 -4.62 -11.14
C LEU A 27 3.53 -3.29 -10.60
N TYR A 28 2.85 -3.35 -9.48
CA TYR A 28 2.50 -2.20 -8.65
C TYR A 28 3.44 -2.14 -7.45
N ILE A 29 4.16 -1.02 -7.30
CA ILE A 29 5.05 -0.77 -6.17
C ILE A 29 4.37 0.25 -5.25
N GLN A 30 4.15 -0.13 -3.99
CA GLN A 30 3.47 0.70 -3.01
C GLN A 30 4.34 0.98 -1.80
N LEU A 31 4.45 2.25 -1.43
CA LEU A 31 5.02 2.69 -0.16
C LEU A 31 3.91 3.36 0.67
N CYS A 32 3.67 2.87 1.89
CA CYS A 32 2.69 3.43 2.84
C CYS A 32 3.18 3.29 4.28
N PHE A 33 2.76 4.19 5.16
CA PHE A 33 3.00 4.02 6.60
C PHE A 33 2.40 2.70 7.07
N SER A 34 3.15 1.95 7.86
CA SER A 34 2.71 0.66 8.39
C SER A 34 2.04 0.84 9.75
N GLU A 35 1.31 -0.18 10.19
CA GLU A 35 0.75 -0.24 11.55
C GLU A 35 1.82 -0.17 12.67
N LYS A 36 3.11 -0.35 12.32
CA LYS A 36 4.24 -0.15 13.23
C LYS A 36 4.55 1.33 13.50
N GLU A 37 4.00 2.26 12.72
CA GLU A 37 4.13 3.69 12.96
C GLU A 37 3.10 4.17 13.99
N ILE A 38 3.51 4.15 15.25
CA ILE A 38 2.66 4.42 16.43
C ILE A 38 2.57 5.89 16.80
N ARG A 39 3.38 6.79 16.24
CA ARG A 39 3.28 8.22 16.56
C ARG A 39 1.91 8.76 16.17
N GLU A 40 1.40 9.72 16.92
CA GLU A 40 0.10 10.31 16.63
C GLU A 40 0.13 11.27 15.44
N GLY A 41 -1.02 11.46 14.81
CA GLY A 41 -1.19 12.36 13.66
C GLY A 41 -0.57 11.83 12.35
N GLY A 42 -0.62 12.64 11.30
CA GLY A 42 -0.10 12.26 9.98
C GLY A 42 -0.99 11.28 9.20
N PRO A 43 -0.53 10.79 8.03
CA PRO A 43 -1.35 9.97 7.14
C PRO A 43 -1.73 8.61 7.72
N ARG A 44 -2.74 7.97 7.12
CA ARG A 44 -3.23 6.68 7.62
C ARG A 44 -2.19 5.56 7.46
N ARG A 45 -2.22 4.63 8.41
CA ARG A 45 -1.36 3.44 8.47
C ARG A 45 -2.06 2.28 7.77
N MET A 46 -1.26 1.39 7.21
CA MET A 46 -1.70 0.13 6.63
C MET A 46 -1.36 -1.02 7.57
N LYS A 47 -2.35 -1.84 7.88
CA LYS A 47 -2.10 -3.15 8.47
C LYS A 47 -1.61 -4.10 7.38
N LYS A 48 -0.72 -5.03 7.74
CA LYS A 48 -0.28 -6.07 6.81
C LYS A 48 -1.46 -6.92 6.31
N SER A 49 -2.38 -7.26 7.22
CA SER A 49 -3.59 -8.02 6.88
C SER A 49 -4.48 -7.32 5.86
N ASP A 50 -4.62 -5.99 5.95
CA ASP A 50 -5.43 -5.22 5.01
C ASP A 50 -4.82 -5.29 3.59
N LEU A 51 -3.49 -5.24 3.47
CA LEU A 51 -2.80 -5.42 2.18
C LEU A 51 -3.04 -6.82 1.62
N GLU A 52 -2.91 -7.84 2.46
CA GLU A 52 -3.12 -9.25 2.09
C GLU A 52 -4.56 -9.52 1.61
N GLU A 53 -5.56 -8.93 2.26
CA GLU A 53 -6.96 -9.04 1.85
C GLU A 53 -7.21 -8.33 0.52
N LEU A 54 -6.79 -7.07 0.42
CA LEU A 54 -7.03 -6.21 -0.74
C LEU A 54 -6.33 -6.73 -2.01
N PHE A 55 -5.09 -7.23 -1.88
CA PHE A 55 -4.28 -7.72 -2.99
C PHE A 55 -4.15 -9.26 -3.01
N SER A 56 -5.20 -9.96 -2.58
CA SER A 56 -5.28 -11.41 -2.65
C SER A 56 -5.44 -11.94 -4.08
N SER A 57 -5.14 -13.24 -4.28
CA SER A 57 -5.35 -13.92 -5.57
C SER A 57 -6.81 -13.94 -6.01
N LYS A 58 -7.76 -13.90 -5.07
CA LYS A 58 -9.21 -13.76 -5.36
C LYS A 58 -9.54 -12.44 -6.05
N ASN A 59 -8.74 -11.40 -5.80
CA ASN A 59 -8.86 -10.09 -6.44
C ASN A 59 -7.94 -9.98 -7.67
N GLY A 60 -7.31 -11.08 -8.11
CA GLY A 60 -6.44 -11.11 -9.27
C GLY A 60 -5.08 -10.44 -9.05
N TRP A 61 -4.60 -10.42 -7.81
CA TRP A 61 -3.27 -9.91 -7.46
C TRP A 61 -2.43 -10.97 -6.76
N THR A 62 -1.12 -10.79 -6.77
CA THR A 62 -0.17 -11.58 -5.99
C THR A 62 0.80 -10.62 -5.33
N ILE A 63 0.87 -10.64 -4.01
CA ILE A 63 1.89 -9.89 -3.26
C ILE A 63 3.19 -10.69 -3.34
N GLU A 64 4.22 -10.12 -3.93
CA GLU A 64 5.55 -10.73 -4.00
C GLU A 64 6.33 -10.48 -2.71
N THR A 65 6.31 -9.24 -2.23
CA THR A 65 6.96 -8.85 -0.98
C THR A 65 6.16 -7.79 -0.23
N ILE A 66 6.29 -7.83 1.10
CA ILE A 66 5.95 -6.74 2.01
C ILE A 66 7.15 -6.58 2.94
N GLU A 67 7.97 -5.58 2.69
CA GLU A 67 9.18 -5.32 3.46
C GLU A 67 8.97 -4.14 4.39
N ASP A 68 9.55 -4.22 5.60
CA ASP A 68 9.65 -3.05 6.48
C ASP A 68 10.54 -2.01 5.81
N SER A 69 10.08 -0.76 5.83
CA SER A 69 10.77 0.35 5.19
C SER A 69 10.61 1.64 6.00
N ILE A 70 11.25 2.71 5.51
CA ILE A 70 11.17 4.06 6.08
C ILE A 70 10.57 5.01 5.05
N TYR A 71 9.56 5.75 5.48
CA TYR A 71 9.01 6.88 4.75
C TYR A 71 9.41 8.17 5.46
N GLU A 72 10.39 8.85 4.88
CA GLU A 72 10.79 10.19 5.30
C GLU A 72 9.75 11.24 4.91
N SER A 73 9.23 11.94 5.91
CA SER A 73 8.32 13.06 5.72
C SER A 73 9.07 14.39 5.77
N ARG A 74 8.42 15.47 5.34
CA ARG A 74 9.02 16.80 5.40
C ARG A 74 9.43 17.15 6.85
N PRO A 75 10.61 17.78 7.06
CA PRO A 75 10.98 18.37 8.35
C PRO A 75 9.89 19.27 8.93
N GLY A 76 9.68 19.20 10.25
CA GLY A 76 8.65 19.98 10.95
C GLY A 76 7.26 19.34 10.96
N THR A 77 7.12 18.09 10.51
CA THR A 77 5.91 17.27 10.68
C THR A 77 6.14 16.20 11.75
N PRO A 78 5.09 15.65 12.40
CA PRO A 78 5.25 14.63 13.46
C PRO A 78 6.04 13.38 13.05
N LEU A 79 6.17 13.10 11.75
CA LEU A 79 6.77 11.86 11.20
C LEU A 79 8.15 12.09 10.55
N SER A 80 8.76 13.28 10.73
CA SER A 80 9.77 13.86 9.83
C SER A 80 11.06 13.08 9.54
N THR A 81 11.43 12.03 10.26
CA THR A 81 12.80 11.46 10.12
C THR A 81 12.92 9.95 10.11
N ASP A 82 11.84 9.18 10.28
CA ASP A 82 11.95 7.71 10.36
C ASP A 82 10.60 6.97 10.32
N GLY A 83 9.63 7.51 9.59
CA GLY A 83 8.27 6.98 9.51
C GLY A 83 8.22 5.51 9.16
N LYS A 84 7.72 4.64 10.04
CA LYS A 84 7.68 3.19 9.77
C LYS A 84 6.70 2.91 8.64
N ALA A 85 7.16 2.18 7.63
CA ALA A 85 6.42 1.96 6.41
C ALA A 85 6.50 0.50 5.95
N TYR A 86 5.62 0.15 5.02
CA TYR A 86 5.74 -1.03 4.18
C TYR A 86 6.08 -0.61 2.76
N LEU A 87 7.09 -1.26 2.17
CA LEU A 87 7.33 -1.29 0.73
C LEU A 87 6.80 -2.62 0.20
N SER A 88 5.80 -2.56 -0.67
CA SER A 88 5.14 -3.74 -1.21
C SER A 88 5.30 -3.82 -2.73
N LEU A 89 5.70 -5.00 -3.20
CA LEU A 89 5.71 -5.36 -4.62
C LEU A 89 4.52 -6.26 -4.88
N ILE A 90 3.61 -5.80 -5.73
CA ILE A 90 2.31 -6.44 -5.94
C ILE A 90 2.11 -6.64 -7.44
N ARG A 91 1.97 -7.89 -7.86
CA ARG A 91 1.82 -8.26 -9.27
C ARG A 91 0.38 -8.42 -9.66
N ARG A 92 0.01 -7.91 -10.84
CA ARG A 92 -1.27 -8.22 -11.49
C ARG A 92 -1.19 -9.62 -12.06
N ASN A 93 -2.11 -10.50 -11.65
CA ASN A 93 -2.16 -11.86 -12.17
C ASN A 93 -2.47 -11.84 -13.67
N THR A 94 -2.00 -12.85 -14.38
CA THR A 94 -2.49 -13.13 -15.72
C THR A 94 -3.91 -13.65 -15.61
N ASN A 95 -4.85 -13.05 -16.37
CA ASN A 95 -6.16 -13.67 -16.55
C ASN A 95 -5.91 -15.04 -17.20
N THR A 96 -6.20 -16.12 -16.48
CA THR A 96 -6.32 -17.47 -17.07
C THR A 96 -7.58 -17.55 -17.90
#